data_AF-A0A7S4Q5V6-F1
#
_entry.id   AF-A0A7S4Q5V6-F1
#
_cell.length_a   1.000
_cell.length_b   1.000
_cell.length_c   1.000
_cell.angle_alpha   90.00
_cell.angle_beta   90.00
_cell.angle_gamma   90.00
#
_symmetry.space_group_name_H-M   'P 1'
#
loop_
_entity.id
_entity.type
_entity.pdbx_description
1 polymer ?
#
loop_
_entity_poly.entity_id
_entity_poly.type
_entity_poly.pdbx_seq_one_letter_code
_entity_poly.pdbx_strand_id
1 'polypeptide(L)'
;TAAAITSWLLNSRASGVDDGRVCRKSYKLWMGLLPGQPAIYKVGINIQCLGAFTARTFPSAVMGFIQTIRDGHPTTPLVLVSPIFHGALEEQSPIKRPGFMSLVQFREKLHATVETLRSFGDMQLFYRDGLELLGRHEHRLLYDGLHPGAKGHCLMGHRFARLEFGPLGRLLPGRLPEDPAGAVVEDTTAPPRKDVLGAFVCEVPDGTRCRMVVAEVSGGLACKSDRPDWPASPVHTRGDLLFLRSTPGVWGQIEGEGQAVRFSNGISWIRVPGVTRAVSRPAPE
;
A
#
# COMPACT_ATOMS: atom_id res chain seq x y z
N THR A 1 2.80 -14.54 18.37
CA THR A 1 4.21 -14.13 18.19
C THR A 1 4.55 -13.79 16.74
N ALA A 2 4.15 -14.61 15.75
CA ALA A 2 4.34 -14.32 14.32
C ALA A 2 3.43 -13.20 13.76
N ALA A 3 2.18 -13.11 14.25
CA ALA A 3 1.29 -11.98 14.01
C ALA A 3 1.78 -10.65 14.63
N ALA A 4 2.56 -10.73 15.72
CA ALA A 4 3.15 -9.55 16.36
C ALA A 4 4.31 -8.99 15.51
N ILE A 5 5.17 -9.84 14.93
CA ILE A 5 6.26 -9.42 14.05
C ILE A 5 5.74 -8.89 12.71
N THR A 6 4.71 -9.53 12.13
CA THR A 6 4.04 -9.08 10.90
C THR A 6 3.31 -7.75 11.12
N SER A 7 2.62 -7.59 12.26
CA SER A 7 2.05 -6.29 12.65
C SER A 7 3.13 -5.26 12.97
N TRP A 8 4.31 -5.64 13.44
CA TRP A 8 5.36 -4.71 13.86
C TRP A 8 6.23 -4.21 12.68
N LEU A 9 6.53 -5.08 11.72
CA LEU A 9 7.24 -4.72 10.48
C LEU A 9 6.40 -3.80 9.56
N LEU A 10 5.06 -3.86 9.68
CA LEU A 10 4.14 -3.24 8.71
C LEU A 10 3.14 -2.26 9.33
N ASN A 11 3.07 -2.20 10.66
CA ASN A 11 2.02 -1.48 11.39
C ASN A 11 2.52 -1.08 12.79
N SER A 12 3.57 -0.26 12.87
CA SER A 12 3.94 0.38 14.14
C SER A 12 2.86 1.40 14.56
N ARG A 13 1.80 0.91 15.21
CA ARG A 13 1.08 1.69 16.23
C ARG A 13 1.92 1.61 17.51
N ALA A 14 2.77 2.60 17.74
CA ALA A 14 3.26 2.87 19.08
C ALA A 14 2.23 3.79 19.76
N SER A 15 1.46 3.24 20.69
CA SER A 15 0.71 4.00 21.68
C SER A 15 1.70 4.57 22.71
N GLY A 16 1.76 5.90 22.83
CA GLY A 16 2.58 6.57 23.84
C GLY A 16 2.89 8.01 23.49
N VAL A 17 2.35 8.90 24.33
CA VAL A 17 2.41 10.36 24.51
C VAL A 17 3.35 11.20 23.64
N ASP A 18 2.77 12.33 23.25
CA ASP A 18 3.25 13.48 22.50
C ASP A 18 4.48 14.16 23.15
N ASP A 19 5.58 14.24 22.40
CA ASP A 19 6.54 15.34 22.48
C ASP A 19 7.31 15.44 21.16
N GLY A 20 6.67 16.02 20.13
CA GLY A 20 7.31 16.61 18.95
C GLY A 20 8.39 15.80 18.20
N ARG A 21 8.02 15.28 17.02
CA ARG A 21 8.86 14.68 15.95
C ARG A 21 9.14 13.18 16.07
N VAL A 22 8.13 12.36 15.75
CA VAL A 22 8.36 10.98 15.27
C VAL A 22 7.49 10.72 14.04
N CYS A 23 8.11 10.21 12.98
CA CYS A 23 7.52 9.92 11.68
C CYS A 23 6.32 8.95 11.80
N ARG A 24 5.09 9.47 11.69
CA ARG A 24 3.83 8.71 11.74
C ARG A 24 3.14 8.67 10.38
N LYS A 25 3.72 8.02 9.36
CA LYS A 25 2.98 7.63 8.15
C LYS A 25 3.47 6.29 7.61
N SER A 26 2.70 5.23 7.84
CA SER A 26 2.95 3.90 7.29
C SER A 26 2.42 3.84 5.85
N TYR A 27 3.31 3.80 4.85
CA TYR A 27 2.91 3.63 3.45
C TYR A 27 2.65 2.16 3.19
N LYS A 28 1.36 1.80 3.22
CA LYS A 28 0.86 0.47 2.87
C LYS A 28 0.73 0.40 1.35
N LEU A 29 1.64 -0.32 0.70
CA LEU A 29 1.34 -0.95 -0.59
C LEU A 29 1.05 -2.43 -0.27
N TRP A 30 -0.21 -2.83 -0.37
CA TRP A 30 -0.61 -4.23 -0.19
C TRP A 30 -1.50 -4.62 -1.37
N MET A 31 -0.99 -5.53 -2.20
CA MET A 31 -1.85 -6.56 -2.77
C MET A 31 -1.96 -7.64 -1.72
N GLY A 32 -3.20 -7.97 -1.34
CA GLY A 32 -3.50 -8.88 -0.23
C GLY A 32 -2.95 -10.27 -0.45
N LEU A 33 -2.84 -11.03 0.64
CA LEU A 33 -2.52 -12.47 0.64
C LEU A 33 -3.70 -13.30 0.11
N LEU A 34 -4.20 -12.94 -1.08
CA LEU A 34 -5.15 -13.76 -1.81
C LEU A 34 -4.38 -14.95 -2.40
N PRO A 35 -4.90 -16.18 -2.31
CA PRO A 35 -4.27 -17.34 -2.94
C PRO A 35 -3.98 -17.07 -4.42
N GLY A 36 -2.74 -17.30 -4.84
CA GLY A 36 -2.29 -17.11 -6.22
C GLY A 36 -1.99 -15.67 -6.65
N GLN A 37 -2.12 -14.66 -5.77
CA GLN A 37 -1.71 -13.28 -6.06
C GLN A 37 -0.34 -12.96 -5.44
N PRO A 38 0.51 -12.16 -6.11
CA PRO A 38 1.80 -11.76 -5.58
C PRO A 38 1.66 -10.82 -4.38
N ALA A 39 2.53 -11.00 -3.38
CA ALA A 39 2.61 -10.15 -2.21
C ALA A 39 3.89 -9.29 -2.25
N ILE A 40 3.78 -8.01 -1.89
CA ILE A 40 4.85 -7.02 -2.03
C ILE A 40 5.00 -6.26 -0.72
N TYR A 41 6.22 -6.23 -0.18
CA TYR A 41 6.50 -5.60 1.11
C TYR A 41 7.67 -4.63 0.98
N LYS A 42 7.46 -3.39 1.42
CA LYS A 42 8.54 -2.40 1.57
C LYS A 42 9.10 -2.47 2.98
N VAL A 43 10.41 -2.67 3.10
CA VAL A 43 11.07 -2.96 4.39
C VAL A 43 12.30 -2.05 4.56
N GLY A 44 12.46 -1.47 5.75
CA GLY A 44 13.73 -0.86 6.18
C GLY A 44 13.60 0.48 6.90
N ILE A 45 13.09 1.55 6.27
CA ILE A 45 13.14 2.91 6.87
C ILE A 45 12.48 3.00 8.26
N ASN A 46 11.33 2.36 8.46
CA ASN A 46 10.67 2.32 9.77
C ASN A 46 11.53 1.57 10.81
N ILE A 47 12.21 0.51 10.38
CA ILE A 47 13.08 -0.30 11.24
C ILE A 47 14.30 0.53 11.66
N GLN A 48 14.88 1.27 10.71
CA GLN A 48 15.99 2.17 10.95
C GLN A 48 15.60 3.28 11.95
N CYS A 49 14.51 4.01 11.66
CA CYS A 49 14.05 5.13 12.47
C CYS A 49 13.70 4.71 13.90
N LEU A 50 13.15 3.51 14.09
CA LEU A 50 12.77 2.99 15.40
C LEU A 50 13.92 2.29 16.15
N GLY A 51 15.05 2.00 15.49
CA GLY A 51 16.09 1.18 16.11
C GLY A 51 15.63 -0.22 16.43
N ALA A 52 14.76 -0.74 15.57
CA ALA A 52 14.09 -2.01 15.76
C ALA A 52 15.06 -3.20 15.71
N PHE A 53 16.03 -3.14 14.79
CA PHE A 53 17.01 -4.20 14.60
C PHE A 53 18.40 -3.61 14.33
N THR A 54 19.41 -4.41 14.70
CA THR A 54 20.81 -4.17 14.36
C THR A 54 21.18 -4.97 13.11
N ALA A 55 22.37 -4.74 12.56
CA ALA A 55 22.95 -5.54 11.48
C ALA A 55 23.02 -7.04 11.81
N ARG A 56 23.12 -7.39 13.10
CA ARG A 56 23.14 -8.77 13.58
C ARG A 56 21.74 -9.38 13.61
N THR A 57 20.73 -8.63 14.02
CA THR A 57 19.38 -9.16 14.28
C THR A 57 18.42 -9.00 13.11
N PHE A 58 18.69 -8.06 12.19
CA PHE A 58 17.82 -7.79 11.05
C PHE A 58 17.67 -8.97 10.08
N PRO A 59 18.75 -9.65 9.62
CA PRO A 59 18.60 -10.78 8.69
C PRO A 59 17.73 -11.91 9.26
N SER A 60 17.96 -12.30 10.51
CA SER A 60 17.18 -13.35 11.17
C SER A 60 15.70 -12.96 11.34
N ALA A 61 15.41 -11.69 11.62
CA ALA A 61 14.04 -11.20 11.70
C ALA A 61 13.32 -11.27 10.34
N VAL A 62 14.01 -10.89 9.26
CA VAL A 62 13.48 -10.99 7.89
C VAL A 62 13.25 -12.45 7.50
N MET A 63 14.18 -13.36 7.79
CA MET A 63 14.01 -14.80 7.53
C MET A 63 12.80 -15.38 8.26
N GLY A 64 12.67 -15.10 9.56
CA GLY A 64 11.52 -15.57 10.35
C GLY A 64 10.19 -14.99 9.86
N PHE A 65 10.18 -13.74 9.41
CA PHE A 65 9.01 -13.11 8.79
C PHE A 65 8.61 -13.81 7.49
N ILE A 66 9.56 -14.08 6.58
CA ILE A 66 9.29 -14.78 5.33
C ILE A 66 8.80 -16.21 5.59
N GLN A 67 9.45 -16.93 6.50
CA GLN A 67 9.02 -18.28 6.88
C GLN A 67 7.59 -18.30 7.39
N THR A 68 7.23 -17.33 8.25
CA THR A 68 5.84 -17.18 8.74
C THR A 68 4.84 -17.01 7.58
N ILE A 69 5.18 -16.23 6.56
CA ILE A 69 4.32 -16.08 5.37
C ILE A 69 4.22 -17.43 4.65
N ARG A 70 5.34 -18.12 4.47
CA ARG A 70 5.42 -19.40 3.76
C ARG A 70 4.63 -20.51 4.44
N ASP A 71 4.48 -20.47 5.76
CA ASP A 71 3.64 -21.42 6.51
C ASP A 71 2.16 -21.38 6.07
N GLY A 72 1.65 -20.21 5.66
CA GLY A 72 0.29 -20.06 5.12
C GLY A 72 0.22 -19.95 3.59
N HIS A 73 1.31 -19.53 2.96
CA HIS A 73 1.39 -19.17 1.53
C HIS A 73 2.68 -19.72 0.90
N PRO A 74 2.80 -21.05 0.76
CA PRO A 74 4.07 -21.70 0.40
C PRO A 74 4.58 -21.34 -1.00
N THR A 75 3.68 -21.04 -1.94
CA THR A 75 4.04 -20.80 -3.35
C THR A 75 3.76 -19.37 -3.82
N THR A 76 3.22 -18.50 -2.97
CA THR A 76 2.89 -17.11 -3.34
C THR A 76 4.14 -16.33 -3.77
N PRO A 77 4.18 -15.73 -4.97
CA PRO A 77 5.30 -14.85 -5.34
C PRO A 77 5.43 -13.69 -4.33
N LEU A 78 6.62 -13.49 -3.78
CA LEU A 78 6.90 -12.53 -2.71
C LEU A 78 8.01 -11.57 -3.15
N VAL A 79 7.74 -10.26 -3.16
CA VAL A 79 8.76 -9.23 -3.44
C VAL A 79 9.06 -8.44 -2.18
N LEU A 80 10.31 -8.47 -1.73
CA LEU A 80 10.81 -7.53 -0.74
C LEU A 80 11.48 -6.35 -1.43
N VAL A 81 10.92 -5.17 -1.20
CA VAL A 81 11.39 -3.89 -1.72
C VAL A 81 12.19 -3.19 -0.63
N SER A 82 13.44 -2.88 -0.92
CA SER A 82 14.31 -2.16 0.00
C SER A 82 13.94 -0.66 0.08
N PRO A 83 14.50 0.12 1.02
CA PRO A 83 14.16 1.53 1.16
C PRO A 83 14.45 2.34 -0.12
N ILE A 84 13.59 3.29 -0.43
CA ILE A 84 13.87 4.33 -1.43
C ILE A 84 14.95 5.30 -0.92
N PHE A 85 15.42 6.20 -1.77
CA PHE A 85 16.40 7.21 -1.36
C PHE A 85 15.86 8.12 -0.25
N HIS A 86 16.68 8.41 0.75
CA HIS A 86 16.40 9.44 1.76
C HIS A 86 17.68 10.18 2.13
N GLY A 87 17.79 11.46 1.76
CA GLY A 87 19.01 12.26 1.91
C GLY A 87 19.74 12.10 3.25
N ALA A 88 19.12 12.53 4.36
CA ALA A 88 19.81 12.60 5.65
C ALA A 88 20.12 11.25 6.32
N LEU A 89 19.45 10.16 5.91
CA LEU A 89 19.55 8.83 6.52
C LEU A 89 20.19 7.79 5.60
N GLU A 90 20.58 8.21 4.40
CA GLU A 90 21.10 7.34 3.35
C GLU A 90 22.37 6.62 3.82
N GLU A 91 23.33 7.39 4.31
CA GLU A 91 24.67 6.92 4.67
C GLU A 91 24.86 6.79 6.18
N GLN A 92 23.86 7.20 6.99
CA GLN A 92 23.98 7.21 8.44
C GLN A 92 22.72 6.71 9.13
N SER A 93 22.91 5.92 10.18
CA SER A 93 21.84 5.62 11.13
C SER A 93 21.48 6.88 11.95
N PRO A 94 20.18 7.13 12.21
CA PRO A 94 19.75 8.14 13.18
C PRO A 94 20.12 7.72 14.62
N ILE A 95 20.33 6.43 14.86
CA ILE A 95 20.74 5.89 16.16
C ILE A 95 22.26 5.73 16.16
N LYS A 96 22.93 6.56 16.97
CA LYS A 96 24.38 6.61 17.12
C LYS A 96 24.89 5.58 18.13
N ARG A 97 24.60 4.29 17.86
CA ARG A 97 25.11 3.14 18.64
C ARG A 97 25.65 2.07 17.70
N PRO A 98 26.62 1.25 18.13
CA PRO A 98 27.17 0.17 17.30
C PRO A 98 26.08 -0.79 16.81
N GLY A 99 26.21 -1.25 15.56
CA GLY A 99 25.32 -2.23 14.97
C GLY A 99 24.02 -1.67 14.37
N PHE A 100 23.67 -0.40 14.58
CA PHE A 100 22.56 0.23 13.85
C PHE A 100 23.00 0.67 12.46
N MET A 101 22.13 0.48 11.47
CA MET A 101 22.48 0.53 10.06
C MET A 101 22.04 1.81 9.35
N SER A 102 22.82 2.25 8.36
CA SER A 102 22.37 3.21 7.33
C SER A 102 21.36 2.57 6.37
N LEU A 103 20.70 3.35 5.53
CA LEU A 103 19.80 2.79 4.52
C LEU A 103 20.56 1.96 3.48
N VAL A 104 21.78 2.39 3.10
CA VAL A 104 22.67 1.60 2.25
C VAL A 104 22.88 0.20 2.84
N GLN A 105 23.23 0.12 4.12
CA GLN A 105 23.43 -1.16 4.81
C GLN A 105 22.13 -1.97 4.93
N PHE A 106 20.97 -1.33 5.10
CA PHE A 106 19.67 -2.03 5.06
C PHE A 106 19.40 -2.65 3.68
N ARG A 107 19.70 -1.95 2.58
CA ARG A 107 19.55 -2.51 1.22
C ARG A 107 20.45 -3.72 1.01
N GLU A 108 21.73 -3.60 1.39
CA GLU A 108 22.70 -4.68 1.32
C GLU A 108 22.26 -5.91 2.12
N LYS A 109 21.84 -5.72 3.38
CA LYS A 109 21.42 -6.83 4.23
C LYS A 109 20.12 -7.47 3.78
N LEU A 110 19.17 -6.69 3.29
CA LEU A 110 17.92 -7.22 2.77
C LEU A 110 18.17 -8.05 1.50
N HIS A 111 18.98 -7.54 0.58
CA HIS A 111 19.37 -8.26 -0.64
C HIS A 111 20.07 -9.58 -0.30
N ALA A 112 21.11 -9.53 0.54
CA ALA A 112 21.83 -10.73 0.96
C ALA A 112 20.93 -11.76 1.67
N THR A 113 19.97 -11.31 2.49
CA THR A 113 19.02 -12.21 3.15
C THR A 113 18.10 -12.90 2.16
N VAL A 114 17.62 -12.18 1.15
CA VAL A 114 16.81 -12.75 0.07
C VAL A 114 17.61 -13.78 -0.72
N GLU A 115 18.84 -13.46 -1.12
CA GLU A 115 19.69 -14.40 -1.85
C GLU A 115 20.00 -15.65 -1.04
N THR A 116 20.23 -15.53 0.27
CA THR A 116 20.39 -16.68 1.16
C THR A 116 19.17 -17.58 1.13
N LEU A 117 17.96 -17.06 1.31
CA LEU A 117 16.73 -17.86 1.30
C LEU A 117 16.47 -18.51 -0.06
N ARG A 118 16.75 -17.79 -1.16
CA ARG A 118 16.68 -18.33 -2.52
C ARG A 118 17.66 -19.49 -2.71
N SER A 119 18.88 -19.39 -2.15
CA SER A 119 19.88 -20.46 -2.20
C SER A 119 19.44 -21.73 -1.44
N PHE A 120 18.53 -21.60 -0.48
CA PHE A 120 17.87 -22.72 0.21
C PHE A 120 16.57 -23.19 -0.46
N GLY A 121 16.21 -22.65 -1.63
CA GLY A 121 15.13 -23.17 -2.48
C GLY A 121 13.86 -22.31 -2.57
N ASP A 122 13.78 -21.15 -1.91
CA ASP A 122 12.62 -20.25 -2.07
C ASP A 122 12.70 -19.47 -3.39
N MET A 123 12.38 -20.16 -4.49
CA MET A 123 12.45 -19.59 -5.85
C MET A 123 11.40 -18.50 -6.11
N GLN A 124 10.36 -18.45 -5.29
CA GLN A 124 9.24 -17.50 -5.36
C GLN A 124 9.49 -16.23 -4.53
N LEU A 125 10.68 -16.06 -3.96
CA LEU A 125 11.10 -14.86 -3.24
C LEU A 125 11.99 -13.98 -4.13
N PHE A 126 11.68 -12.69 -4.21
CA PHE A 126 12.37 -11.73 -5.06
C PHE A 126 12.79 -10.49 -4.27
N TYR A 127 13.94 -9.93 -4.63
CA TYR A 127 14.42 -8.64 -4.14
C TYR A 127 14.15 -7.54 -5.16
N ARG A 128 13.71 -6.35 -4.72
CA ARG A 128 13.67 -5.14 -5.54
C ARG A 128 14.43 -4.03 -4.82
N ASP A 129 15.40 -3.43 -5.52
CA ASP A 129 16.05 -2.23 -5.02
C ASP A 129 15.08 -1.05 -5.04
N GLY A 130 14.83 -0.46 -3.87
CA GLY A 130 14.00 0.73 -3.76
C GLY A 130 14.54 1.92 -4.56
N LEU A 131 15.85 1.99 -4.80
CA LEU A 131 16.46 3.06 -5.60
C LEU A 131 16.06 3.00 -7.07
N GLU A 132 15.70 1.82 -7.59
CA GLU A 132 15.16 1.68 -8.95
C GLU A 132 13.72 2.21 -9.06
N LEU A 133 13.02 2.36 -7.93
CA LEU A 133 11.69 2.96 -7.89
C LEU A 133 11.76 4.47 -7.68
N LEU A 134 12.56 4.92 -6.71
CA LEU A 134 12.79 6.34 -6.44
C LEU A 134 14.19 6.54 -5.84
N GLY A 135 15.11 7.05 -6.66
CA GLY A 135 16.51 7.24 -6.32
C GLY A 135 16.87 8.70 -5.99
N ARG A 136 18.16 8.97 -5.83
CA ARG A 136 18.71 10.30 -5.50
C ARG A 136 18.26 11.41 -6.47
N HIS A 137 18.15 11.09 -7.76
CA HIS A 137 17.75 12.05 -8.79
C HIS A 137 16.29 12.54 -8.62
N GLU A 138 15.46 11.74 -7.96
CA GLU A 138 14.05 12.08 -7.71
C GLU A 138 13.78 12.64 -6.31
N HIS A 139 14.80 13.05 -5.55
CA HIS A 139 14.62 13.57 -4.18
C HIS A 139 13.58 14.70 -4.10
N ARG A 140 13.46 15.54 -5.13
CA ARG A 140 12.46 16.62 -5.24
C ARG A 140 11.01 16.14 -5.27
N LEU A 141 10.79 14.85 -5.51
CA LEU A 141 9.46 14.22 -5.47
C LEU A 141 9.09 13.75 -4.06
N LEU A 142 9.98 13.94 -3.07
CA LEU A 142 9.71 13.73 -1.65
C LEU A 142 9.25 15.04 -1.02
N TYR A 143 8.10 15.07 -0.36
CA TYR A 143 7.54 16.33 0.16
C TYR A 143 8.14 16.75 1.52
N ASP A 144 8.73 15.81 2.27
CA ASP A 144 9.41 16.05 3.54
C ASP A 144 10.81 15.40 3.59
N GLY A 145 11.37 15.09 2.42
CA GLY A 145 12.67 14.41 2.29
C GLY A 145 12.61 12.90 2.56
N LEU A 146 11.46 12.36 2.94
CA LEU A 146 11.24 10.94 3.22
C LEU A 146 10.10 10.36 2.38
N HIS A 147 8.99 11.08 2.29
CA HIS A 147 7.75 10.55 1.76
C HIS A 147 7.50 11.03 0.32
N PRO A 148 7.21 10.10 -0.63
CA PRO A 148 6.82 10.49 -1.98
C PRO A 148 5.54 11.33 -1.97
N GLY A 149 5.54 12.41 -2.74
CA GLY A 149 4.33 13.12 -3.13
C GLY A 149 3.57 12.39 -4.23
N ALA A 150 2.48 12.97 -4.72
CA ALA A 150 1.64 12.35 -5.76
C ALA A 150 2.43 11.95 -7.02
N LYS A 151 3.28 12.85 -7.54
CA LYS A 151 4.15 12.59 -8.69
C LYS A 151 5.18 11.49 -8.40
N GLY A 152 5.73 11.45 -7.19
CA GLY A 152 6.64 10.39 -6.74
C GLY A 152 5.95 9.02 -6.71
N HIS A 153 4.75 8.95 -6.12
CA HIS A 153 3.95 7.72 -6.12
C HIS A 153 3.59 7.25 -7.54
N CYS A 154 3.22 8.16 -8.44
CA CYS A 154 2.93 7.82 -9.83
C CYS A 154 4.15 7.22 -10.55
N LEU A 155 5.31 7.87 -10.42
CA LEU A 155 6.56 7.39 -11.01
C LEU A 155 6.97 6.02 -10.46
N MET A 156 6.91 5.84 -9.14
CA MET A 156 7.17 4.56 -8.49
C MET A 156 6.23 3.48 -8.99
N GLY A 157 4.94 3.79 -9.14
CA GLY A 157 3.93 2.87 -9.67
C GLY A 157 4.28 2.41 -11.07
N HIS A 158 4.59 3.33 -11.99
CA HIS A 158 4.98 3.00 -13.36
C HIS A 158 6.26 2.15 -13.42
N ARG A 159 7.30 2.56 -12.69
CA ARG A 159 8.57 1.82 -12.64
C ARG A 159 8.36 0.41 -12.09
N PHE A 160 7.64 0.28 -10.98
CA PHE A 160 7.32 -1.02 -10.38
C PHE A 160 6.50 -1.89 -11.35
N ALA A 161 5.47 -1.31 -11.96
CA ALA A 161 4.60 -2.00 -12.89
C ALA A 161 5.39 -2.60 -14.05
N ARG A 162 6.22 -1.78 -14.70
CA ARG A 162 7.13 -2.20 -15.78
C ARG A 162 8.11 -3.28 -15.33
N LEU A 163 8.73 -3.11 -14.16
CA LEU A 163 9.77 -4.01 -13.65
C LEU A 163 9.24 -5.37 -13.17
N GLU A 164 8.00 -5.45 -12.68
CA GLU A 164 7.44 -6.67 -12.11
C GLU A 164 6.36 -7.36 -12.96
N PHE A 165 5.68 -6.62 -13.85
CA PHE A 165 4.56 -7.13 -14.67
C PHE A 165 4.73 -6.85 -16.16
N GLY A 166 5.83 -6.20 -16.58
CA GLY A 166 6.18 -6.06 -17.98
C GLY A 166 6.55 -7.40 -18.64
N PRO A 167 7.02 -7.38 -19.89
CA PRO A 167 7.44 -8.57 -20.64
C PRO A 167 8.50 -9.41 -19.91
N LEU A 168 9.40 -8.74 -19.19
CA LEU A 168 10.45 -9.35 -18.36
C LEU A 168 10.12 -9.31 -16.86
N GLY A 169 8.86 -9.05 -16.51
CA GLY A 169 8.38 -8.93 -15.14
C GLY A 169 8.37 -10.26 -14.39
N ARG A 170 8.68 -10.23 -13.10
CA ARG A 170 8.90 -11.44 -12.28
C ARG A 170 7.63 -12.03 -11.67
N LEU A 171 6.55 -11.25 -11.54
CA LEU A 171 5.35 -11.66 -10.81
C LEU A 171 4.26 -12.23 -11.70
N LEU A 172 4.00 -11.59 -12.84
CA LEU A 172 3.12 -12.08 -13.90
C LEU A 172 3.63 -11.52 -15.25
N PRO A 173 4.58 -12.20 -15.92
CA PRO A 173 5.15 -11.74 -17.19
C PRO A 173 4.04 -11.45 -18.23
N GLY A 174 4.14 -10.31 -18.92
CA GLY A 174 3.27 -9.97 -20.05
C GLY A 174 1.88 -9.44 -19.70
N ARG A 175 1.58 -9.18 -18.42
CA ARG A 175 0.30 -8.55 -18.01
C ARG A 175 0.21 -7.06 -18.38
N LEU A 176 1.36 -6.40 -18.52
CA LEU A 176 1.46 -5.08 -19.15
C LEU A 176 2.03 -5.26 -20.57
N PRO A 177 1.40 -4.67 -21.59
CA PRO A 177 1.95 -4.65 -22.95
C PRO A 177 3.34 -3.98 -23.00
N GLU A 178 4.12 -4.25 -24.05
CA GLU A 178 5.29 -3.43 -24.38
C GLU A 178 4.80 -1.98 -24.64
N ASP A 179 5.28 -1.04 -23.82
CA ASP A 179 4.89 0.37 -23.70
C ASP A 179 4.36 1.08 -24.98
N PRO A 180 3.18 1.72 -24.99
CA PRO A 180 2.94 2.85 -25.87
C PRO A 180 3.48 4.11 -25.19
N ALA A 181 4.79 4.30 -25.25
CA ALA A 181 5.49 5.54 -24.95
C ALA A 181 5.00 6.34 -23.72
N GLY A 182 5.46 5.99 -22.51
CA GLY A 182 5.92 6.95 -21.49
C GLY A 182 4.96 8.04 -20.97
N ALA A 183 3.69 8.06 -21.36
CA ALA A 183 2.72 9.01 -20.85
C ALA A 183 2.05 8.42 -19.62
N VAL A 184 2.26 9.07 -18.48
CA VAL A 184 1.25 9.08 -17.42
C VAL A 184 -0.01 9.66 -18.06
N VAL A 185 -0.86 8.82 -18.65
CA VAL A 185 -2.23 9.22 -18.87
C VAL A 185 -2.80 9.27 -17.46
N GLU A 186 -2.88 10.48 -16.90
CA GLU A 186 -3.85 10.76 -15.87
C GLU A 186 -5.19 10.35 -16.49
N ASP A 187 -5.63 9.13 -16.18
CA ASP A 187 -6.97 8.63 -16.49
C ASP A 187 -7.96 9.33 -15.55
N THR A 188 -7.95 10.65 -15.60
CA THR A 188 -8.87 11.57 -14.93
C THR A 188 -10.03 11.93 -15.86
N THR A 189 -9.98 11.48 -17.12
CA THR A 189 -10.98 11.75 -18.15
C THR A 189 -12.01 10.63 -18.30
N ALA A 190 -11.75 9.42 -17.78
CA ALA A 190 -12.78 8.39 -17.72
C ALA A 190 -13.95 8.87 -16.84
N PRO A 191 -15.18 8.91 -17.37
CA PRO A 191 -16.32 9.38 -16.60
C PRO A 191 -16.50 8.48 -15.36
N PRO A 192 -16.86 9.07 -14.20
CA PRO A 192 -17.05 8.31 -12.98
C PRO A 192 -18.09 7.20 -13.18
N ARG A 193 -17.77 6.00 -12.66
CA ARG A 193 -18.66 4.82 -12.66
C ARG A 193 -19.97 5.15 -11.95
N LYS A 194 -21.05 5.35 -12.71
CA LYS A 194 -22.37 5.74 -12.14
C LYS A 194 -23.09 4.57 -11.47
N ASP A 195 -22.72 3.34 -11.80
CA ASP A 195 -23.19 2.10 -11.16
C ASP A 195 -22.82 2.01 -9.67
N VAL A 196 -21.88 2.83 -9.17
CA VAL A 196 -21.57 2.90 -7.73
C VAL A 196 -22.38 3.97 -6.97
N LEU A 197 -23.23 4.75 -7.63
CA LEU A 197 -24.10 5.74 -6.96
C LEU A 197 -25.19 5.05 -6.14
N GLY A 198 -25.52 5.57 -4.97
CA GLY A 198 -26.63 5.09 -4.13
C GLY A 198 -26.24 4.76 -2.70
N ALA A 199 -27.14 4.06 -2.01
CA ALA A 199 -26.97 3.68 -0.62
C ALA A 199 -26.41 2.26 -0.48
N PHE A 200 -25.56 2.08 0.52
CA PHE A 200 -24.93 0.82 0.87
C PHE A 200 -25.03 0.59 2.39
N VAL A 201 -25.15 -0.67 2.78
CA VAL A 201 -24.81 -1.14 4.11
C VAL A 201 -23.32 -1.43 4.12
N CYS A 202 -22.58 -0.76 4.99
CA CYS A 202 -21.16 -0.99 5.20
C CYS A 202 -21.00 -1.94 6.40
N GLU A 203 -20.31 -3.06 6.19
CA GLU A 203 -19.92 -4.01 7.21
C GLU A 203 -18.43 -3.86 7.52
N VAL A 204 -18.11 -3.65 8.79
CA VAL A 204 -16.74 -3.53 9.31
C VAL A 204 -16.30 -4.90 9.83
N PRO A 205 -14.99 -5.26 9.79
CA PRO A 205 -14.51 -6.58 10.25
C PRO A 205 -14.88 -6.97 11.68
N ASP A 206 -15.21 -6.01 12.55
CA ASP A 206 -15.69 -6.25 13.91
C ASP A 206 -17.19 -6.58 14.00
N GLY A 207 -17.88 -6.69 12.85
CA GLY A 207 -19.32 -6.95 12.74
C GLY A 207 -20.20 -5.71 12.81
N THR A 208 -19.64 -4.53 13.07
CA THR A 208 -20.40 -3.28 13.10
C THR A 208 -20.94 -2.95 11.71
N ARG A 209 -22.22 -2.56 11.65
CA ARG A 209 -22.87 -2.08 10.43
C ARG A 209 -23.12 -0.59 10.49
N CYS A 210 -22.85 0.12 9.41
CA CYS A 210 -23.21 1.53 9.24
C CYS A 210 -23.77 1.79 7.84
N ARG A 211 -24.41 2.94 7.64
CA ARG A 211 -24.88 3.35 6.32
C ARG A 211 -23.77 4.10 5.60
N MET A 212 -23.70 3.90 4.30
CA MET A 212 -22.82 4.63 3.40
C MET A 212 -23.65 5.09 2.20
N VAL A 213 -23.44 6.33 1.77
CA VAL A 213 -24.06 6.86 0.54
C VAL A 213 -22.95 7.36 -0.37
N VAL A 214 -22.97 6.93 -1.62
CA VAL A 214 -22.13 7.46 -2.70
C VAL A 214 -23.00 8.35 -3.58
N ALA A 215 -22.56 9.59 -3.78
CA ALA A 215 -23.28 10.60 -4.54
C ALA A 215 -22.34 11.36 -5.49
N GLU A 216 -22.93 11.93 -6.52
CA GLU A 216 -22.25 12.87 -7.41
C GLU A 216 -22.18 14.24 -6.74
N VAL A 217 -21.00 14.86 -6.80
CA VAL A 217 -20.71 16.19 -6.27
C VAL A 217 -19.98 17.01 -7.34
N SER A 218 -19.89 18.33 -7.16
CA SER A 218 -19.11 19.18 -8.07
C SER A 218 -17.66 18.67 -8.15
N GLY A 219 -17.25 18.18 -9.32
CA GLY A 219 -15.92 17.62 -9.56
C GLY A 219 -15.75 16.11 -9.39
N GLY A 220 -16.82 15.32 -9.19
CA GLY A 220 -16.74 13.85 -9.24
C GLY A 220 -17.71 13.13 -8.30
N LEU A 221 -17.24 12.04 -7.68
CA LEU A 221 -18.01 11.27 -6.70
C LEU A 221 -17.49 11.51 -5.29
N ALA A 222 -18.38 11.45 -4.30
CA ALA A 222 -18.03 11.42 -2.89
C ALA A 222 -18.90 10.43 -2.14
N CYS A 223 -18.36 9.85 -1.07
CA CYS A 223 -19.10 9.01 -0.15
C CYS A 223 -19.19 9.64 1.24
N LYS A 224 -20.27 9.35 1.95
CA LYS A 224 -20.47 9.76 3.34
C LYS A 224 -21.16 8.65 4.13
N SER A 225 -20.62 8.38 5.32
CA SER A 225 -21.25 7.48 6.30
C SER A 225 -22.11 8.27 7.30
N ASP A 226 -23.04 7.58 7.93
CA ASP A 226 -23.72 8.06 9.15
C ASP A 226 -22.82 7.99 10.40
N ARG A 227 -21.66 7.32 10.31
CA ARG A 227 -20.63 7.35 11.35
C ARG A 227 -19.96 8.73 11.46
N PRO A 228 -19.91 9.33 12.67
CA PRO A 228 -19.31 10.64 12.86
C PRO A 228 -17.77 10.63 12.76
N ASP A 229 -17.13 9.50 13.02
CA ASP A 229 -15.68 9.32 12.92
C ASP A 229 -15.18 9.16 11.47
N TRP A 230 -16.08 9.03 10.50
CA TRP A 230 -15.75 8.84 9.09
C TRP A 230 -16.10 10.10 8.30
N PRO A 231 -15.12 10.96 7.95
CA PRO A 231 -15.39 12.15 7.17
C PRO A 231 -15.86 11.77 5.77
N ALA A 232 -16.63 12.67 5.15
CA ALA A 232 -16.97 12.54 3.74
C ALA A 232 -15.68 12.46 2.90
N SER A 233 -15.65 11.53 1.95
CA SER A 233 -14.44 11.20 1.21
C SER A 233 -14.69 11.24 -0.30
N PRO A 234 -13.82 11.91 -1.08
CA PRO A 234 -13.82 11.76 -2.52
C PRO A 234 -13.63 10.29 -2.93
N VAL A 235 -14.42 9.87 -3.90
CA VAL A 235 -14.41 8.53 -4.49
C VAL A 235 -13.85 8.63 -5.90
N HIS A 236 -12.84 7.81 -6.18
CA HIS A 236 -12.29 7.65 -7.52
C HIS A 236 -12.46 6.21 -7.98
N THR A 237 -12.76 6.00 -9.26
CA THR A 237 -12.92 4.67 -9.83
C THR A 237 -11.98 4.46 -11.01
N ARG A 238 -11.43 3.26 -11.16
CA ARG A 238 -10.61 2.87 -12.32
C ARG A 238 -10.87 1.41 -12.67
N GLY A 239 -11.51 1.16 -13.81
CA GLY A 239 -12.06 -0.17 -14.11
C GLY A 239 -13.05 -0.59 -13.02
N ASP A 240 -12.86 -1.78 -12.47
CA ASP A 240 -13.65 -2.30 -11.33
C ASP A 240 -13.05 -1.98 -9.96
N LEU A 241 -12.15 -0.99 -9.86
CA LEU A 241 -11.57 -0.57 -8.59
C LEU A 241 -12.17 0.75 -8.11
N LEU A 242 -12.33 0.89 -6.80
CA LEU A 242 -12.80 2.07 -6.09
C LEU A 242 -11.76 2.51 -5.06
N PHE A 243 -11.46 3.81 -5.00
CA PHE A 243 -10.46 4.40 -4.10
C PHE A 243 -11.07 5.53 -3.27
N LEU A 244 -10.72 5.57 -1.98
CA LEU A 244 -11.16 6.60 -1.04
C LEU A 244 -9.99 7.52 -0.69
N ARG A 245 -10.12 8.82 -0.98
CA ARG A 245 -8.99 9.76 -0.79
C ARG A 245 -8.65 9.99 0.68
N SER A 246 -9.64 9.89 1.58
CA SER A 246 -9.45 10.02 3.03
C SER A 246 -8.67 8.86 3.65
N THR A 247 -8.54 7.73 2.96
CA THR A 247 -7.80 6.54 3.42
C THR A 247 -6.81 6.06 2.36
N PRO A 248 -5.70 6.80 2.16
CA PRO A 248 -4.68 6.44 1.18
C PRO A 248 -4.18 5.00 1.39
N GLY A 249 -4.24 4.18 0.33
CA GLY A 249 -3.84 2.76 0.36
C GLY A 249 -4.97 1.76 0.59
N VAL A 250 -6.18 2.23 0.92
CA VAL A 250 -7.39 1.40 0.93
C VAL A 250 -8.02 1.46 -0.46
N TRP A 251 -8.28 0.30 -1.06
CA TRP A 251 -8.91 0.14 -2.36
C TRP A 251 -10.00 -0.91 -2.27
N GLY A 252 -11.06 -0.76 -3.06
CA GLY A 252 -12.20 -1.64 -3.12
C GLY A 252 -12.37 -2.26 -4.49
N GLN A 253 -12.68 -3.55 -4.54
CA GLN A 253 -13.11 -4.24 -5.75
C GLN A 253 -14.63 -4.07 -5.89
N ILE A 254 -15.08 -3.46 -6.98
CA ILE A 254 -16.50 -3.37 -7.35
C ILE A 254 -16.91 -4.73 -7.92
N GLU A 255 -18.00 -5.27 -7.39
CA GLU A 255 -18.54 -6.58 -7.76
C GLU A 255 -19.99 -6.45 -8.24
N GLY A 256 -20.35 -7.27 -9.23
CA GLY A 256 -21.71 -7.36 -9.77
C GLY A 256 -22.30 -6.02 -10.17
N GLU A 257 -21.64 -5.23 -11.02
CA GLU A 257 -22.14 -3.92 -11.49
C GLU A 257 -22.50 -2.94 -10.34
N GLY A 258 -21.64 -2.88 -9.32
CA GLY A 258 -21.83 -1.95 -8.21
C GLY A 258 -22.81 -2.44 -7.15
N GLN A 259 -23.21 -3.72 -7.16
CA GLN A 259 -24.01 -4.32 -6.08
C GLN A 259 -23.19 -4.52 -4.80
N ALA A 260 -21.88 -4.71 -4.90
CA ALA A 260 -21.01 -4.75 -3.75
C ALA A 260 -19.65 -4.10 -4.03
N VAL A 261 -18.99 -3.66 -2.95
CA VAL A 261 -17.60 -3.21 -2.98
C VAL A 261 -16.85 -3.86 -1.82
N ARG A 262 -15.83 -4.67 -2.10
CA ARG A 262 -14.99 -5.31 -1.07
C ARG A 262 -13.65 -4.60 -0.95
N PHE A 263 -13.36 -4.06 0.23
CA PHE A 263 -12.15 -3.28 0.47
C PHE A 263 -10.98 -4.14 0.98
N SER A 264 -9.77 -3.71 0.64
CA SER A 264 -8.50 -4.36 1.01
C SER A 264 -8.24 -4.44 2.51
N ASN A 265 -8.99 -3.70 3.33
CA ASN A 265 -8.94 -3.73 4.79
C ASN A 265 -10.06 -4.59 5.43
N GLY A 266 -10.80 -5.36 4.64
CA GLY A 266 -11.88 -6.24 5.10
C GLY A 266 -13.25 -5.58 5.24
N ILE A 267 -13.36 -4.26 5.01
CA ILE A 267 -14.66 -3.59 4.95
C ILE A 267 -15.42 -4.03 3.70
N SER A 268 -16.72 -4.22 3.80
CA SER A 268 -17.58 -4.52 2.64
C SER A 268 -18.73 -3.54 2.56
N TRP A 269 -19.05 -3.06 1.36
CA TRP A 269 -20.24 -2.28 1.07
C TRP A 269 -21.20 -3.16 0.26
N ILE A 270 -22.43 -3.29 0.72
CA ILE A 270 -23.48 -4.06 0.06
C ILE A 270 -24.60 -3.09 -0.30
N ARG A 271 -24.96 -3.02 -1.59
CA ARG A 271 -25.96 -2.09 -2.09
C ARG A 271 -27.31 -2.35 -1.43
N VAL A 272 -27.97 -1.27 -1.02
CA VAL A 272 -29.36 -1.32 -0.58
C VAL A 272 -30.26 -1.44 -1.82
N PRO A 273 -31.06 -2.52 -1.97
CA PRO A 273 -31.96 -2.67 -3.10
C PRO A 273 -32.94 -1.51 -3.21
N GLY A 274 -33.23 -1.06 -4.44
CA GLY A 274 -34.25 -0.03 -4.72
C GLY A 274 -33.81 1.43 -4.48
N VAL A 275 -32.59 1.69 -4.00
CA VAL A 275 -32.08 3.06 -3.77
C VAL A 275 -31.03 3.41 -4.83
N THR A 276 -31.47 3.92 -5.99
CA THR A 276 -30.61 4.29 -7.13
C THR A 276 -30.29 5.78 -7.22
N ARG A 277 -30.95 6.64 -6.43
CA ARG A 277 -30.65 8.08 -6.34
C ARG A 277 -30.29 8.47 -4.93
N ALA A 278 -29.21 9.25 -4.79
CA ALA A 278 -28.89 9.93 -3.56
C ALA A 278 -30.12 10.73 -3.12
N VAL A 279 -30.59 10.49 -1.89
CA VAL A 279 -31.64 11.29 -1.27
C VAL A 279 -31.15 12.73 -1.27
N SER A 280 -31.70 13.57 -2.15
CA SER A 280 -31.50 15.01 -2.11
C SER A 280 -31.95 15.48 -0.74
N ARG A 281 -31.01 15.98 0.06
CA ARG A 281 -31.35 16.67 1.31
C ARG A 281 -32.32 17.81 0.97
N PRO A 282 -33.45 17.99 1.69
CA PRO A 282 -34.21 19.23 1.55
C PRO A 282 -33.29 20.40 1.93
N ALA A 283 -33.39 21.50 1.18
CA ALA A 283 -32.63 22.71 1.44
C ALA A 283 -32.87 23.19 2.88
N PRO A 284 -31.86 23.75 3.58
CA PRO A 284 -32.10 24.36 4.87
C PRO A 284 -32.98 25.61 4.69
N GLU A 285 -34.06 25.70 5.47
CA GLU A 285 -34.78 26.95 5.74
C GLU A 285 -33.91 27.90 6.58
#